data_AF-X0TJW1-F1
#
_entry.id   AF-X0TJW1-F1
#
_cell.length_a   1.000
_cell.length_b   1.000
_cell.length_c   1.000
_cell.angle_alpha   90.00
_cell.angle_beta   90.00
_cell.angle_gamma   90.00
#
_symmetry.space_group_name_H-M   'P 1'
#
loop_
_entity.id
_entity.type
_entity.pdbx_description
1 polymer ?
#
loop_
_entity_poly.entity_id
_entity_poly.type
_entity_poly.pdbx_seq_one_letter_code
_entity_poly.pdbx_strand_id
1 'polypeptide(L)' 'PDVIYDDGGKGKEPMIRLLGKTPKDVVNKVHMFSKGL' A
#
# COMPACT_ATOMS: atom_id res chain seq x y z
N PRO A 1 7.56 8.87 0.40
CA PRO A 1 6.28 8.63 1.11
C PRO A 1 6.14 7.11 1.35
N ASP A 2 5.43 6.70 2.41
CA ASP A 2 5.20 5.28 2.69
C ASP A 2 4.09 4.68 1.81
N VAL A 3 3.10 5.49 1.42
CA VAL A 3 1.99 5.09 0.56
C VAL A 3 1.87 6.05 -0.62
N ILE A 4 1.60 5.50 -1.80
CA ILE A 4 1.14 6.21 -2.99
C ILE A 4 -0.14 5.52 -3.43
N TYR A 5 -1.24 6.25 -3.57
CA TYR A 5 -2.51 5.66 -3.99
C TYR A 5 -3.14 6.47 -5.12
N ASP A 6 -4.02 5.79 -5.85
CA ASP A 6 -4.89 6.38 -6.85
C ASP A 6 -6.27 5.72 -6.80
N ASP A 7 -7.31 6.50 -7.10
CA ASP A 7 -8.71 6.03 -7.13
C ASP A 7 -9.03 5.24 -8.42
N GLY A 8 -8.03 4.95 -9.24
CA GLY A 8 -8.21 4.32 -10.55
C GLY A 8 -8.83 5.27 -11.56
N GLY A 9 -9.49 4.69 -12.57
CA GLY A 9 -10.13 5.44 -13.64
C GLY A 9 -10.93 4.52 -14.57
N LYS A 10 -11.44 5.05 -15.67
CA LYS A 10 -12.21 4.23 -16.63
C LYS A 10 -11.36 3.06 -17.13
N GLY A 11 -11.76 1.83 -16.77
CA GLY A 11 -11.05 0.60 -17.12
C GLY A 11 -9.80 0.31 -16.29
N LYS A 12 -9.58 1.00 -15.16
CA LYS A 12 -8.47 0.75 -14.23
C LYS A 12 -8.97 0.69 -12.80
N GLU A 13 -8.63 -0.39 -12.10
CA GLU A 13 -8.97 -0.55 -10.69
C GLU A 13 -8.16 0.41 -9.80
N PRO A 14 -8.74 0.89 -8.70
CA PRO A 14 -8.03 1.69 -7.70
C PRO A 14 -6.89 0.88 -7.08
N MET A 15 -5.79 1.55 -6.74
CA MET A 15 -4.61 0.87 -6.24
C MET A 15 -3.89 1.65 -5.14
N ILE A 16 -3.45 0.91 -4.12
CA ILE A 16 -2.59 1.41 -3.05
C ILE A 16 -1.23 0.75 -3.20
N ARG A 17 -0.18 1.56 -3.32
CA ARG A 17 1.22 1.10 -3.41
C ARG A 17 1.94 1.45 -2.12
N LEU A 18 2.42 0.43 -1.45
CA LEU A 18 3.16 0.55 -0.20
C LEU A 18 4.66 0.44 -0.48
N LEU A 19 5.41 1.44 -0.03
CA LEU A 19 6.85 1.55 -0.25
C LEU A 19 7.64 1.32 1.04
N GLY A 20 8.84 0.76 0.91
CA GLY A 20 9.76 0.48 2.00
C GLY A 20 11.20 0.45 1.49
N LYS A 21 12.17 0.60 2.40
CA LYS A 21 13.60 0.54 2.03
C LYS A 21 14.03 -0.91 1.80
N THR A 22 13.39 -1.86 2.48
CA THR A 22 13.56 -3.29 2.31
C THR A 22 12.21 -4.00 2.14
N PRO A 23 12.18 -5.23 1.59
CA PRO A 23 10.96 -6.03 1.53
C PRO A 23 10.33 -6.26 2.92
N LYS A 24 11.16 -6.44 3.94
CA LYS A 24 10.70 -6.63 5.33
C LYS A 24 9.94 -5.40 5.85
N ASP A 25 10.40 -4.19 5.50
CA ASP A 25 9.70 -2.96 5.88
C ASP A 25 8.30 -2.88 5.27
N VAL A 26 8.15 -3.28 4.00
CA VAL A 26 6.86 -3.30 3.32
C VAL A 26 5.92 -4.27 4.01
N VAL A 27 6.35 -5.51 4.27
CA VAL A 27 5.53 -6.54 4.93
C VAL A 27 5.12 -6.10 6.34
N ASN A 28 6.04 -5.52 7.12
CA ASN A 28 5.73 -5.02 8.45
C ASN A 28 4.66 -3.92 8.42
N LYS A 29 4.76 -3.00 7.46
CA LYS A 29 3.75 -1.94 7.26
C LYS A 29 2.40 -2.53 6.88
N VAL A 30 2.34 -3.56 6.02
CA VAL A 30 1.09 -4.28 5.73
C VAL A 30 0.47 -4.83 7.01
N HIS A 31 1.26 -5.49 7.87
CA HIS A 31 0.77 -6.01 9.15
C HIS A 31 0.29 -4.91 10.10
N MET A 32 0.91 -3.74 10.11
CA MET A 32 0.44 -2.60 10.90
C MET A 32 -0.94 -2.12 10.42
N PHE A 33 -1.14 -2.00 9.11
CA PHE A 33 -2.42 -1.54 8.56
C PHE A 33 -3.53 -2.60 8.63
N SER A 34 -3.20 -3.88 8.47
CA SER A 34 -4.21 -4.95 8.49
C SER A 34 -4.81 -5.19 9.88
N LYS A 35 -4.12 -4.80 10.96
CA LYS A 35 -4.62 -4.97 12.34
C LYS A 35 -5.70 -3.97 12.74
N GLY A 36 -5.99 -2.97 11.90
CA GLY A 36 -7.09 -2.03 12.09
C GLY A 36 -8.39 -2.41 11.36
N LEU A 37 -8.40 -3.55 10.66
CA LEU A 37 -9.57 -4.19 10.03
C LEU A 37 -10.07 -5.32 10.92
#